data_AF-A0A813LDL6-F1
#
_entry.id   AF-A0A813LDL6-F1
#
_cell.length_a   1.000
_cell.length_b   1.000
_cell.length_c   1.000
_cell.angle_alpha   90.00
_cell.angle_beta   90.00
_cell.angle_gamma   90.00
#
_symmetry.space_group_name_H-M   'P 1'
#
loop_
_entity.id
_entity.type
_entity.pdbx_description
1 polymer ?
#
loop_
_entity_poly.entity_id
_entity_poly.type
_entity_poly.pdbx_seq_one_letter_code
_entity_poly.pdbx_strand_id
1 'polypeptide(L)'
;HRSKIAEYHQESFRRVKSRGSRRSLRVTWEDFNWWMMREHKEIEGGLQPAERAQHVETFFSSDARIHFCNIKPEVEEHYKGSDGVLRFLPFLAKLVTENKQDVHLPSEEAEEDPRTIIIGLANSCTVVLLFDQENKIARATVFCASCECHDEVPDAAGEKPVAVTKSTRILQDAHGARESG
;
A
#
# COMPACT_ATOMS: atom_id res chain seq x y z
N HIS A 1 -5.19 -26.36 -5.17
CA HIS A 1 -5.24 -24.88 -5.12
C HIS A 1 -3.96 -24.21 -4.64
N ARG A 2 -3.18 -24.77 -3.69
CA ARG A 2 -1.86 -24.24 -3.27
C ARG A 2 -0.71 -24.31 -4.30
N SER A 3 -0.89 -24.90 -5.50
CA SER A 3 0.24 -25.11 -6.44
C SER A 3 0.59 -23.89 -7.30
N LYS A 4 -0.39 -23.11 -7.79
CA LYS A 4 -0.11 -21.83 -8.49
C LYS A 4 0.56 -20.80 -7.57
N ILE A 5 0.19 -20.86 -6.29
CA ILE A 5 0.75 -20.07 -5.18
C ILE A 5 2.24 -20.42 -5.00
N ALA A 6 2.55 -21.71 -4.90
CA ALA A 6 3.93 -22.17 -4.76
C ALA A 6 4.82 -21.79 -5.95
N GLU A 7 4.28 -21.77 -7.17
CA GLU A 7 5.00 -21.33 -8.37
C GLU A 7 5.27 -19.81 -8.36
N TYR A 8 4.27 -18.97 -8.03
CA TYR A 8 4.43 -17.51 -7.91
C TYR A 8 5.43 -17.14 -6.80
N HIS A 9 5.30 -17.74 -5.61
CA HIS A 9 6.22 -17.48 -4.50
C HIS A 9 7.62 -18.06 -4.74
N GLN A 10 7.79 -19.14 -5.52
CA GLN A 10 9.14 -19.64 -5.85
C GLN A 10 9.95 -18.63 -6.67
N GLU A 11 9.31 -17.84 -7.54
CA GLU A 11 10.00 -16.79 -8.30
C GLU A 11 10.33 -15.56 -7.45
N SER A 12 9.40 -15.08 -6.61
CA SER A 12 9.62 -13.91 -5.75
C SER A 12 10.59 -14.16 -4.59
N PHE A 13 10.74 -15.42 -4.14
CA PHE A 13 11.60 -15.80 -3.00
C PHE A 13 12.85 -16.60 -3.38
N ARG A 14 13.19 -16.74 -4.68
CA ARG A 14 14.34 -17.54 -5.14
C ARG A 14 15.67 -17.17 -4.48
N ARG A 15 15.75 -16.04 -3.77
CA ARG A 15 16.96 -15.52 -3.12
C ARG A 15 16.93 -15.47 -1.58
N VAL A 16 15.81 -15.81 -0.93
CA VAL A 16 15.68 -15.65 0.53
C VAL A 16 15.73 -17.01 1.25
N LYS A 17 16.94 -17.49 1.54
CA LYS A 17 17.16 -18.60 2.48
C LYS A 17 17.09 -18.07 3.93
N SER A 18 15.89 -17.74 4.42
CA SER A 18 15.71 -17.30 5.81
C SER A 18 15.82 -18.48 6.78
N ARG A 19 16.77 -18.43 7.72
CA ARG A 19 16.86 -19.32 8.89
C ARG A 19 16.41 -18.55 10.14
N GLY A 20 15.89 -19.24 11.17
CA GLY A 20 15.61 -18.64 12.47
C GLY A 20 14.39 -17.71 12.54
N SER A 21 14.47 -16.66 13.37
CA SER A 21 13.42 -15.66 13.68
C SER A 21 12.81 -15.02 12.43
N ARG A 22 13.56 -14.86 11.35
CA ARG A 22 13.07 -14.27 10.08
C ARG A 22 12.10 -15.16 9.29
N ARG A 23 11.91 -16.42 9.71
CA ARG A 23 10.85 -17.27 9.16
C ARG A 23 9.45 -16.71 9.50
N SER A 24 9.26 -16.08 10.65
CA SER A 24 7.95 -15.49 11.00
C SER A 24 7.62 -14.33 10.07
N LEU A 25 8.54 -13.40 9.88
CA LEU A 25 8.38 -12.24 8.98
C LEU A 25 8.07 -12.68 7.55
N ARG A 26 8.76 -13.71 7.06
CA ARG A 26 8.49 -14.30 5.75
C ARG A 26 7.05 -14.83 5.66
N VAL A 27 6.62 -15.62 6.63
CA VAL A 27 5.27 -16.20 6.65
C VAL A 27 4.21 -15.09 6.73
N THR A 28 4.40 -14.10 7.61
CA THR A 28 3.52 -12.94 7.70
C THR A 28 3.41 -12.19 6.38
N TRP A 29 4.53 -11.99 5.67
CA TRP A 29 4.52 -11.37 4.35
C TRP A 29 3.85 -12.25 3.29
N GLU A 30 4.07 -13.57 3.27
CA GLU A 30 3.40 -14.49 2.35
C GLU A 30 1.87 -14.43 2.54
N ASP A 31 1.39 -14.44 3.78
CA ASP A 31 -0.02 -14.31 4.12
C ASP A 31 -0.60 -12.93 3.76
N PHE A 32 0.16 -11.86 4.02
CA PHE A 32 -0.22 -10.50 3.66
C PHE A 32 -0.28 -10.28 2.15
N ASN A 33 0.70 -10.78 1.40
CA ASN A 33 0.72 -10.69 -0.06
C ASN A 33 -0.44 -11.47 -0.68
N TRP A 34 -0.78 -12.64 -0.13
CA TRP A 34 -1.97 -13.38 -0.54
C TRP A 34 -3.24 -12.55 -0.38
N TRP A 35 -3.37 -11.85 0.75
CA TRP A 35 -4.49 -10.96 1.00
C TRP A 35 -4.52 -9.77 0.03
N MET A 36 -3.38 -9.14 -0.26
CA MET A 36 -3.30 -8.08 -1.26
C MET A 36 -3.73 -8.53 -2.66
N MET A 37 -3.35 -9.74 -3.08
CA MET A 37 -3.81 -10.30 -4.35
C MET A 37 -5.34 -10.49 -4.40
N ARG A 38 -5.97 -10.83 -3.26
CA ARG A 38 -7.44 -10.89 -3.15
C ARG A 38 -8.07 -9.51 -3.17
N GLU A 39 -7.51 -8.54 -2.46
CA GLU A 39 -7.98 -7.14 -2.47
C GLU A 39 -7.97 -6.57 -3.90
N HIS A 40 -6.92 -6.85 -4.68
CA HIS A 40 -6.83 -6.44 -6.08
C HIS A 40 -7.68 -7.29 -7.04
N LYS A 41 -8.45 -8.27 -6.55
CA LYS A 41 -9.34 -9.16 -7.33
C LYS A 41 -8.64 -10.05 -8.35
N GLU A 42 -7.34 -10.32 -8.19
CA GLU A 42 -6.62 -11.20 -9.12
C GLU A 42 -6.99 -12.68 -9.00
N ILE A 43 -7.49 -13.10 -7.83
CA ILE A 43 -7.67 -14.53 -7.50
C ILE A 43 -9.06 -14.88 -6.94
N GLU A 44 -10.11 -14.15 -7.34
CA GLU A 44 -11.55 -14.27 -6.95
C GLU A 44 -12.02 -13.23 -5.92
N GLY A 45 -13.24 -12.70 -6.15
CA GLY A 45 -14.10 -11.98 -5.20
C GLY A 45 -13.41 -10.92 -4.33
N GLY A 46 -13.51 -9.65 -4.74
CA GLY A 46 -13.00 -8.53 -3.93
C GLY A 46 -13.51 -8.59 -2.50
N LEU A 47 -12.66 -8.22 -1.54
CA LEU A 47 -12.94 -8.34 -0.13
C LEU A 47 -14.12 -7.48 0.28
N GLN A 48 -15.00 -8.06 1.11
CA GLN A 48 -16.09 -7.28 1.70
C GLN A 48 -15.53 -6.32 2.76
N PRO A 49 -16.20 -5.18 3.03
CA PRO A 49 -15.70 -4.19 3.99
C PRO A 49 -15.38 -4.76 5.38
N ALA A 50 -16.22 -5.67 5.88
CA ALA A 50 -16.01 -6.32 7.18
C ALA A 50 -14.77 -7.22 7.21
N GLU A 51 -14.53 -7.99 6.12
CA GLU A 51 -13.33 -8.81 5.98
C GLU A 51 -12.08 -7.93 5.90
N ARG A 52 -12.15 -6.80 5.17
CA ARG A 52 -11.05 -5.86 5.04
C ARG A 52 -10.65 -5.28 6.40
N ALA A 53 -11.62 -4.84 7.21
CA ALA A 53 -11.38 -4.33 8.56
C ALA A 53 -10.67 -5.39 9.44
N GLN A 54 -11.17 -6.63 9.43
CA GLN A 54 -10.56 -7.72 10.19
C GLN A 54 -9.11 -8.00 9.75
N HIS A 55 -8.83 -7.97 8.45
CA HIS A 55 -7.47 -8.17 7.95
C HIS A 55 -6.55 -7.00 8.29
N VAL A 56 -7.04 -5.76 8.28
CA VAL A 56 -6.26 -4.61 8.77
C VAL A 56 -5.86 -4.81 10.22
N GLU A 57 -6.78 -5.23 11.10
CA GLU A 57 -6.47 -5.52 12.51
C GLU A 57 -5.50 -6.71 12.69
N THR A 58 -5.55 -7.66 11.76
CA THR A 58 -4.67 -8.85 11.77
C THR A 58 -3.23 -8.48 11.44
N PHE A 59 -3.03 -7.68 10.40
CA PHE A 59 -1.69 -7.43 9.85
C PHE A 59 -1.06 -6.11 10.28
N PHE A 60 -1.84 -5.10 10.67
CA PHE A 60 -1.33 -3.78 11.03
C PHE A 60 -1.50 -3.49 12.52
N SER A 61 -0.53 -2.79 13.09
CA SER A 61 -0.63 -2.24 14.44
C SER A 61 -1.73 -1.17 14.47
N SER A 62 -2.42 -1.00 15.59
CA SER A 62 -3.53 -0.03 15.71
C SER A 62 -3.09 1.42 15.50
N ASP A 63 -1.80 1.72 15.69
CA ASP A 63 -1.17 3.01 15.47
C ASP A 63 -0.31 3.07 14.19
N ALA A 64 -0.50 2.09 13.28
CA ALA A 64 0.29 1.95 12.06
C ALA A 64 0.37 3.24 11.26
N ARG A 65 1.54 3.50 10.66
CA ARG A 65 1.79 4.68 9.83
C ARG A 65 2.17 4.29 8.42
N ILE A 66 1.48 4.86 7.45
CA ILE A 66 1.83 4.71 6.04
C ILE A 66 2.35 6.05 5.53
N HIS A 67 3.50 6.01 4.87
CA HIS A 67 4.09 7.16 4.22
C HIS A 67 4.27 6.85 2.74
N PHE A 68 3.56 7.58 1.89
CA PHE A 68 3.69 7.50 0.45
C PHE A 68 4.56 8.66 -0.05
N CYS A 69 5.76 8.33 -0.51
CA CYS A 69 6.75 9.26 -1.03
C CYS A 69 6.75 9.20 -2.55
N ASN A 70 6.36 10.30 -3.19
CA ASN A 70 6.46 10.45 -4.64
C ASN A 70 7.66 11.32 -5.02
N ILE A 71 8.20 11.17 -6.24
CA ILE A 71 9.21 12.11 -6.77
C ILE A 71 8.68 13.54 -6.85
N LYS A 72 7.36 13.69 -7.03
CA LYS A 72 6.62 14.94 -6.97
C LYS A 72 6.18 15.20 -5.52
N PRO A 73 6.77 16.17 -4.80
CA PRO A 73 6.48 16.42 -3.39
C PRO A 73 5.00 16.73 -3.12
N GLU A 74 4.30 17.30 -4.09
CA GLU A 74 2.87 17.61 -3.99
C GLU A 74 1.95 16.38 -3.93
N VAL A 75 2.49 15.18 -4.17
CA VAL A 75 1.78 13.88 -4.11
C VAL A 75 2.24 13.08 -2.88
N GLU A 76 3.00 13.67 -1.96
CA GLU A 76 3.38 13.02 -0.71
C GLU A 76 2.17 12.92 0.22
N GLU A 77 1.89 11.71 0.71
CA GLU A 77 0.72 11.43 1.54
C GLU A 77 1.07 10.63 2.80
N HIS A 78 0.31 10.89 3.87
CA HIS A 78 0.46 10.21 5.15
C HIS A 78 -0.88 9.66 5.62
N TYR A 79 -0.87 8.39 6.01
CA TYR A 79 -2.02 7.70 6.56
C TYR A 79 -1.68 7.13 7.93
N LYS A 80 -2.65 7.14 8.86
CA LYS A 80 -2.43 6.71 10.25
C LYS A 80 -3.59 5.88 10.76
N GLY A 81 -3.25 4.85 11.53
CA GLY A 81 -4.19 3.93 12.18
C GLY A 81 -4.98 3.10 11.17
N SER A 82 -5.93 2.31 11.67
CA SER A 82 -6.72 1.37 10.87
C SER A 82 -7.45 2.06 9.71
N ASP A 83 -8.04 3.23 9.93
CA ASP A 83 -8.77 3.98 8.89
C ASP A 83 -7.83 4.43 7.76
N GLY A 84 -6.63 4.91 8.11
CA GLY A 84 -5.63 5.30 7.15
C GLY A 84 -5.14 4.11 6.31
N VAL A 85 -4.92 2.97 6.96
CA VAL A 85 -4.57 1.72 6.28
C VAL A 85 -5.68 1.30 5.32
N LEU A 86 -6.94 1.31 5.77
CA LEU A 86 -8.10 0.94 4.94
C LEU A 86 -8.22 1.77 3.66
N ARG A 87 -7.91 3.07 3.74
CA ARG A 87 -7.91 3.98 2.58
C ARG A 87 -6.77 3.68 1.60
N PHE A 88 -5.57 3.45 2.10
CA PHE A 88 -4.40 3.24 1.25
C PHE A 88 -4.30 1.81 0.69
N LEU A 89 -4.94 0.85 1.35
CA LEU A 89 -4.80 -0.57 1.04
C LEU A 89 -5.12 -0.92 -0.43
N PRO A 90 -6.21 -0.45 -1.06
CA PRO A 90 -6.50 -0.79 -2.44
C PRO A 90 -5.38 -0.39 -3.40
N PHE A 91 -4.76 0.77 -3.15
CA PHE A 91 -3.63 1.25 -3.91
C PHE A 91 -2.37 0.41 -3.68
N LEU A 92 -2.06 0.07 -2.42
CA LEU A 92 -0.95 -0.82 -2.09
C LEU A 92 -1.11 -2.19 -2.74
N ALA A 93 -2.32 -2.76 -2.68
CA ALA A 93 -2.66 -4.02 -3.30
C ALA A 93 -2.37 -3.97 -4.80
N LYS A 94 -2.92 -2.97 -5.50
CA LYS A 94 -2.66 -2.73 -6.92
C LYS A 94 -1.17 -2.65 -7.24
N LEU A 95 -0.42 -1.84 -6.49
CA LEU A 95 1.02 -1.66 -6.70
C LEU A 95 1.77 -2.99 -6.62
N VAL A 96 1.49 -3.78 -5.60
CA VAL A 96 2.23 -5.00 -5.33
C VAL A 96 1.83 -6.13 -6.29
N THR A 97 0.57 -6.19 -6.72
CA THR A 97 0.06 -7.30 -7.54
C THR A 97 0.31 -7.10 -9.04
N GLU A 98 0.13 -5.88 -9.55
CA GLU A 98 0.34 -5.58 -10.98
C GLU A 98 1.82 -5.56 -11.39
N ASN A 99 2.75 -5.70 -10.44
CA ASN A 99 4.19 -5.59 -10.67
C ASN A 99 4.95 -6.84 -10.26
N LYS A 100 5.99 -7.18 -11.02
CA LYS A 100 6.95 -8.18 -10.57
C LYS A 100 7.65 -7.69 -9.31
N GLN A 101 7.68 -8.55 -8.29
CA GLN A 101 8.22 -8.25 -6.97
C GLN A 101 9.60 -8.91 -6.78
N ASP A 102 10.57 -8.17 -6.26
CA ASP A 102 11.81 -8.71 -5.69
C ASP A 102 11.79 -8.43 -4.18
N VAL A 103 11.66 -9.48 -3.39
CA VAL A 103 11.49 -9.37 -1.93
C VAL A 103 12.83 -9.62 -1.25
N HIS A 104 13.30 -8.61 -0.53
CA HIS A 104 14.53 -8.65 0.25
C HIS A 104 14.19 -8.68 1.75
N LEU A 105 14.70 -9.72 2.42
CA LEU A 105 14.81 -9.74 3.88
C LEU A 105 16.26 -9.36 4.23
N PRO A 106 16.50 -8.20 4.85
CA PRO A 106 17.79 -7.81 5.38
C PRO A 106 18.52 -8.92 6.13
N SER A 107 19.86 -8.93 6.06
CA SER A 107 20.69 -9.77 6.93
C SER A 107 20.73 -9.20 8.35
N GLU A 108 20.54 -10.01 9.40
CA GLU A 108 20.69 -9.59 10.82
C GLU A 108 22.08 -8.99 11.10
N GLU A 109 23.09 -9.43 10.36
CA GLU A 109 24.47 -8.98 10.53
C GLU A 109 24.77 -7.66 9.80
N ALA A 110 23.86 -7.20 8.93
CA ALA A 110 24.13 -6.11 7.99
C ALA A 110 23.25 -4.86 8.18
N GLU A 111 22.29 -4.84 9.11
CA GLU A 111 21.32 -3.74 9.21
C GLU A 111 20.98 -3.28 10.63
N GLU A 112 20.47 -2.04 10.71
CA GLU A 112 20.05 -1.35 11.94
C GLU A 112 18.74 -1.92 12.55
N ASP A 113 17.85 -2.55 11.75
CA ASP A 113 16.60 -3.15 12.26
C ASP A 113 16.21 -4.47 11.55
N PRO A 114 16.33 -5.64 12.21
CA PRO A 114 16.04 -6.95 11.62
C PRO A 114 14.55 -7.22 11.39
N ARG A 115 13.66 -6.28 11.72
CA ARG A 115 12.19 -6.39 11.56
C ARG A 115 11.68 -5.77 10.27
N THR A 116 12.57 -5.44 9.35
CA THR A 116 12.22 -4.78 8.09
C THR A 116 12.08 -5.80 6.96
N ILE A 117 11.13 -5.56 6.05
CA ILE A 117 11.02 -6.24 4.74
C ILE A 117 11.05 -5.16 3.67
N ILE A 118 11.88 -5.35 2.65
CA ILE A 118 11.99 -4.44 1.50
C ILE A 118 11.47 -5.18 0.27
N ILE A 119 10.53 -4.58 -0.44
CA ILE A 119 9.91 -5.13 -1.65
C ILE A 119 10.20 -4.16 -2.79
N GLY A 120 11.11 -4.53 -3.68
CA GLY A 120 11.35 -3.83 -4.93
C GLY A 120 10.28 -4.21 -5.97
N LEU A 121 9.68 -3.23 -6.62
CA LEU A 121 8.68 -3.42 -7.67
C LEU A 121 9.25 -3.00 -9.02
N ALA A 122 8.93 -3.74 -10.09
CA ALA A 122 9.47 -3.50 -11.43
C ALA A 122 9.16 -2.10 -12.01
N ASN A 123 8.14 -1.42 -11.51
CA ASN A 123 7.77 -0.04 -11.87
C ASN A 123 8.61 1.04 -11.16
N SER A 124 9.78 0.69 -10.62
CA SER A 124 10.62 1.61 -9.84
C SER A 124 9.94 2.14 -8.57
N CYS A 125 8.93 1.45 -8.05
CA CYS A 125 8.48 1.67 -6.68
C CYS A 125 9.23 0.72 -5.71
N THR A 126 9.36 1.13 -4.46
CA THR A 126 9.88 0.29 -3.37
C THR A 126 8.97 0.42 -2.17
N VAL A 127 8.54 -0.72 -1.62
CA VAL A 127 7.75 -0.77 -0.38
C VAL A 127 8.65 -1.28 0.74
N VAL A 128 8.72 -0.54 1.83
CA VAL A 128 9.44 -0.91 3.05
C VAL A 128 8.43 -1.12 4.15
N LEU A 129 8.37 -2.33 4.70
CA LEU A 129 7.50 -2.71 5.81
C LEU A 129 8.36 -2.89 7.06
N LEU A 130 7.99 -2.21 8.15
CA LEU A 130 8.59 -2.39 9.46
C LEU A 130 7.58 -3.04 10.40
N PHE A 131 8.00 -4.17 10.97
CA PHE A 131 7.18 -4.95 11.89
C PHE A 131 7.48 -4.61 13.36
N ASP A 132 6.46 -4.61 14.21
CA ASP A 132 6.60 -4.46 15.66
C ASP A 132 6.98 -5.78 16.34
N GLN A 133 6.98 -5.78 17.68
CA GLN A 133 7.29 -6.96 18.49
C GLN A 133 6.22 -8.05 18.40
N GLU A 134 4.99 -7.71 17.99
CA GLU A 134 3.89 -8.65 17.78
C GLU A 134 3.86 -9.22 16.35
N ASN A 135 4.85 -8.87 15.51
CA ASN A 135 4.89 -9.15 14.07
C ASN A 135 3.73 -8.51 13.29
N LYS A 136 3.23 -7.34 13.73
CA LYS A 136 2.31 -6.51 12.97
C LYS A 136 3.06 -5.38 12.26
N ILE A 137 2.55 -4.95 11.11
CA ILE A 137 3.09 -3.84 10.34
C ILE A 137 2.80 -2.55 11.10
N ALA A 138 3.84 -1.99 11.74
CA ALA A 138 3.75 -0.71 12.44
C ALA A 138 4.04 0.47 11.50
N ARG A 139 4.84 0.24 10.45
CA ARG A 139 5.10 1.26 9.43
C ARG A 139 5.21 0.66 8.04
N ALA A 140 4.58 1.32 7.07
CA ALA A 140 4.80 1.07 5.65
C ALA A 140 5.31 2.36 5.00
N THR A 141 6.42 2.30 4.27
CA THR A 141 6.93 3.42 3.47
C THR A 141 6.97 3.00 2.03
N VAL A 142 6.26 3.73 1.16
CA VAL A 142 6.16 3.44 -0.26
C VAL A 142 6.86 4.57 -1.00
N PHE A 143 8.01 4.27 -1.60
CA PHE A 143 8.68 5.18 -2.52
C PHE A 143 8.21 4.88 -3.93
N CYS A 144 7.74 5.88 -4.66
CA CYS A 144 7.44 5.69 -6.07
C CYS A 144 7.74 6.90 -6.95
N ALA A 145 8.31 6.64 -8.13
CA ALA A 145 8.69 7.69 -9.07
C ALA A 145 7.51 8.22 -9.91
N SER A 146 6.47 7.42 -10.16
CA SER A 146 5.47 7.74 -11.20
C SER A 146 4.04 7.34 -10.89
N CYS A 147 3.76 6.81 -9.69
CA CYS A 147 2.41 6.40 -9.34
C CYS A 147 1.60 7.57 -8.82
N GLU A 148 0.42 7.81 -9.40
CA GLU A 148 -0.56 8.71 -8.81
C GLU A 148 -1.38 7.91 -7.80
N CYS A 149 -1.30 8.29 -6.52
CA CYS A 149 -2.20 7.77 -5.50
C CYS A 149 -3.55 8.47 -5.70
N HIS A 150 -4.56 7.72 -6.11
CA HIS A 150 -5.93 8.23 -6.14
C HIS A 150 -6.65 7.57 -4.96
N ASP A 151 -7.15 8.39 -4.03
CA ASP A 151 -8.03 7.95 -2.93
C ASP A 151 -9.34 7.41 -3.54
N GLU A 152 -9.32 6.18 -4.03
CA GLU A 152 -10.55 5.43 -4.29
C GLU A 152 -10.95 4.77 -2.98
N VAL A 153 -11.72 5.48 -2.14
CA VAL A 153 -12.48 4.80 -1.10
C VAL A 153 -13.54 4.00 -1.82
N PRO A 154 -13.52 2.65 -1.79
CA PRO A 154 -14.61 1.88 -2.36
C PRO A 154 -15.88 2.22 -1.55
N ASP A 155 -16.81 2.91 -2.19
CA ASP A 155 -18.10 3.26 -1.61
C ASP A 155 -18.74 1.98 -1.03
N ALA A 156 -19.19 2.06 0.23
CA ALA A 156 -19.87 0.97 0.92
C ALA A 156 -21.26 0.64 0.31
N ALA A 157 -21.64 1.28 -0.79
CA ALA A 157 -22.80 0.98 -1.61
C ALA A 157 -22.43 1.25 -3.06
N GLY A 158 -22.87 0.40 -4.00
CA GLY A 158 -22.54 0.48 -5.42
C GLY A 158 -23.09 1.71 -6.15
N GLU A 159 -22.72 2.92 -5.72
CA GLU A 159 -22.89 4.15 -6.47
C GLU A 159 -21.58 4.51 -7.16
N LYS A 160 -21.69 5.06 -8.37
CA LYS A 160 -20.54 5.34 -9.24
C LYS A 160 -19.63 6.39 -8.58
N PRO A 161 -18.29 6.28 -8.74
CA PRO A 161 -17.39 7.28 -8.22
C PRO A 161 -17.71 8.65 -8.82
N VAL A 162 -18.11 9.59 -7.97
CA VAL A 162 -18.20 10.99 -8.33
C VAL A 162 -16.76 11.52 -8.31
N ALA A 163 -16.22 11.81 -9.48
CA ALA A 163 -14.94 12.49 -9.59
C ALA A 163 -15.03 13.83 -8.82
N VAL A 164 -14.39 13.91 -7.65
CA VAL A 164 -14.24 15.16 -6.91
C VAL A 164 -13.23 16.01 -7.68
N THR A 165 -13.71 16.73 -8.68
CA THR A 165 -12.94 17.80 -9.31
C THR A 165 -12.84 18.91 -8.27
N LYS A 166 -11.63 19.13 -7.74
CA LYS A 166 -11.34 20.29 -6.88
C LYS A 166 -11.76 21.55 -7.63
N SER A 167 -12.82 22.20 -7.13
CA SER A 167 -13.27 23.51 -7.58
C SER A 167 -12.12 24.50 -7.47
N THR A 168 -11.60 24.94 -8.61
CA THR A 168 -10.72 26.11 -8.67
C THR A 168 -11.62 27.34 -8.58
N ARG A 169 -11.66 27.97 -7.40
CA ARG A 169 -12.16 29.34 -7.25
C ARG A 169 -11.27 30.24 -8.11
N ILE A 170 -11.84 30.86 -9.14
CA ILE A 170 -11.30 32.10 -9.70
C ILE A 170 -12.25 33.21 -9.24
N LEU A 171 -11.75 34.01 -8.29
CA LEU A 171 -12.25 35.33 -7.94
C LEU A 171 -11.54 36.33 -8.88
N GLN A 172 -12.24 36.79 -9.92
CA GLN A 172 -11.94 37.94 -10.78
C GLN A 172 -13.32 38.37 -11.33
N ASP A 173 -13.84 39.59 -11.24
CA ASP A 173 -13.26 40.91 -11.03
C ASP A 173 -14.29 41.85 -10.39
N ALA A 174 -13.82 42.69 -9.48
CA ALA A 174 -14.46 43.96 -9.17
C ALA A 174 -13.42 45.06 -9.37
N HIS A 175 -13.46 45.77 -10.50
CA HIS A 175 -13.33 47.23 -10.61
C HIS A 175 -13.10 47.71 -12.06
N GLY A 176 -13.93 48.68 -12.49
CA GLY A 176 -13.76 49.51 -13.69
C GLY A 176 -14.67 49.05 -14.83
N ALA A 177 -15.62 49.84 -15.37
CA ALA A 177 -15.65 51.28 -15.51
C ALA A 177 -17.11 51.79 -15.50
N ARG A 178 -17.33 52.86 -14.72
CA ARG A 178 -18.28 53.91 -15.09
C ARG A 178 -17.83 54.49 -16.42
N GLU A 179 -18.68 54.51 -17.43
CA GLU A 179 -18.85 55.64 -18.35
C GLU A 179 -19.99 55.37 -19.35
N SER A 180 -20.89 56.36 -19.45
CA SER A 180 -21.71 56.74 -20.61
C SER A 180 -22.97 55.94 -20.96
N GLY A 181 -24.12 56.60 -20.79
CA GLY A 181 -25.44 56.19 -21.29
C GLY A 181 -26.57 56.85 -20.53
#